data_AF-A0A920G6G4-F1
#
_entry.id   AF-A0A920G6G4-F1
#
_cell.length_a   1.000
_cell.length_b   1.000
_cell.length_c   1.000
_cell.angle_alpha   90.00
_cell.angle_beta   90.00
_cell.angle_gamma   90.00
#
_symmetry.space_group_name_H-M   'P 1'
#
loop_
_entity.id
_entity.type
_entity.pdbx_description
1 polymer ?
#
loop_
_entity_poly.entity_id
_entity_poly.type
_entity_poly.pdbx_seq_one_letter_code
_entity_poly.pdbx_strand_id
1 'polypeptide(L)'
;MKAWPALVSGVLFGLGLTLSGMSDPAKVQGFLNITGDWVPDLIFVMGGAVVVTVLLTPLVLKRAAPLMADSFSLPLTAALDKRLIAGAILFGTGWGLSGYCPGPAAVSLLYGYKSTFVFFIAMLLGMSLEGRVSHWLSHSER
;
A
#
# COMPACT_ATOMS: atom_id res chain seq x y z
N MET A 1 -8.02 22.74 -5.08
CA MET A 1 -7.98 21.54 -4.23
C MET A 1 -7.70 21.96 -2.79
N LYS A 2 -8.52 21.54 -1.82
CA LYS A 2 -8.27 21.82 -0.40
C LYS A 2 -7.34 20.72 0.14
N ALA A 3 -6.17 21.07 0.68
CA ALA A 3 -5.16 20.10 1.15
C ALA A 3 -5.44 19.53 2.56
N TRP A 4 -6.27 20.22 3.36
CA TRP A 4 -6.58 19.82 4.73
C TRP A 4 -7.20 18.40 4.87
N PRO A 5 -8.08 17.91 3.97
CA PRO A 5 -8.67 16.58 4.11
C PRO A 5 -7.61 15.48 3.97
N ALA A 6 -6.64 15.68 3.07
CA ALA A 6 -5.52 14.75 2.87
C ALA A 6 -4.63 14.67 4.12
N LEU A 7 -4.39 15.81 4.77
CA LEU A 7 -3.63 15.86 6.03
C LEU A 7 -4.37 15.13 7.14
N VAL A 8 -5.68 15.38 7.31
CA VAL A 8 -6.50 14.71 8.33
C VAL A 8 -6.57 13.20 8.09
N SER A 9 -6.78 12.77 6.84
CA SER A 9 -6.77 11.34 6.51
C SER A 9 -5.40 10.71 6.75
N GLY A 10 -4.31 11.42 6.44
CA GLY A 10 -2.95 10.94 6.66
C GLY A 10 -2.62 10.76 8.15
N VAL A 11 -3.02 11.73 8.99
CA VAL A 11 -2.85 11.64 10.45
C VAL A 11 -3.67 10.49 11.02
N LEU A 12 -4.95 10.36 10.63
CA LEU A 12 -5.80 9.26 11.07
C LEU A 12 -5.25 7.89 10.64
N PHE A 13 -4.76 7.78 9.41
CA PHE A 13 -4.13 6.57 8.89
C PHE A 13 -2.86 6.22 9.66
N GLY A 14 -1.96 7.20 9.87
CA GLY A 14 -0.74 7.02 10.65
C GLY A 14 -1.04 6.59 12.08
N LEU A 15 -1.98 7.25 12.76
CA LEU A 15 -2.43 6.87 14.10
C LEU A 15 -3.00 5.45 14.14
N GLY A 16 -3.81 5.06 13.14
CA GLY A 16 -4.32 3.69 13.04
C GLY A 16 -3.20 2.67 12.88
N LEU A 17 -2.19 2.96 12.08
CA LEU A 17 -1.03 2.07 11.87
C LEU A 17 -0.17 1.92 13.13
N THR A 18 0.07 3.00 13.86
CA THR A 18 0.87 2.94 15.11
C THR A 18 0.11 2.24 16.22
N LEU A 19 -1.19 2.51 16.39
CA LEU A 19 -2.02 1.86 17.41
C LEU A 19 -2.23 0.36 17.13
N SER A 20 -2.37 -0.03 15.87
CA SER A 20 -2.48 -1.44 15.47
C SER A 20 -1.16 -2.21 15.55
N GLY A 21 -0.01 -1.52 15.63
CA GLY A 21 1.31 -2.12 15.58
C GLY A 21 1.72 -2.64 14.20
N MET A 22 1.01 -2.25 13.14
CA MET A 22 1.34 -2.62 11.75
C MET A 22 2.64 -1.96 11.26
N SER A 23 3.15 -0.96 11.98
CA SER A 23 4.48 -0.37 11.75
C SER A 23 5.64 -1.29 12.14
N ASP A 24 5.39 -2.39 12.85
CA ASP A 24 6.44 -3.34 13.22
C ASP A 24 6.59 -4.44 12.15
N PRO A 25 7.74 -4.53 11.44
CA PRO A 25 7.96 -5.56 10.43
C PRO A 25 7.92 -6.98 11.01
N ALA A 26 8.27 -7.17 12.29
CA ALA A 26 8.24 -8.48 12.92
C ALA A 26 6.80 -8.99 13.07
N LYS A 27 5.84 -8.11 13.38
CA LYS A 27 4.42 -8.46 13.41
C LYS A 27 3.91 -8.85 12.02
N VAL A 28 4.30 -8.11 10.99
CA VAL A 28 3.91 -8.40 9.61
C VAL A 28 4.47 -9.74 9.14
N GLN A 29 5.75 -10.01 9.39
CA GLN A 29 6.37 -11.29 9.06
C GLN A 29 5.77 -12.45 9.85
N GLY A 30 5.51 -12.26 11.15
CA GLY A 30 4.84 -13.26 12.00
C GLY A 30 3.43 -13.60 11.52
N PHE A 31 2.69 -12.61 10.98
CA PHE A 31 1.39 -12.85 10.37
C PHE A 31 1.48 -13.62 9.03
N LEU A 32 2.52 -13.39 8.23
CA LEU A 32 2.73 -14.10 6.97
C LEU A 32 3.30 -15.51 7.15
N ASN A 33 3.96 -15.79 8.27
CA ASN A 33 4.61 -17.08 8.56
C ASN A 33 3.61 -18.15 9.04
N ILE A 34 2.67 -18.54 8.18
CA ILE A 34 1.62 -19.53 8.49
C ILE A 34 2.20 -20.92 8.82
N THR A 35 3.42 -21.22 8.35
CA THR A 35 4.10 -22.52 8.54
C THR A 35 4.98 -22.58 9.79
N GLY A 36 5.13 -21.49 10.55
CA GLY A 36 6.00 -21.42 11.73
C GLY A 36 5.31 -20.76 12.92
N ASP A 37 5.99 -19.82 13.59
CA ASP A 37 5.45 -19.05 14.71
C ASP A 37 4.43 -18.00 14.25
N TRP A 38 3.26 -18.49 13.81
CA TRP A 38 2.22 -17.65 13.25
C TRP A 38 1.56 -16.76 14.33
N VAL A 39 1.55 -15.45 14.09
CA VAL A 39 0.93 -14.45 14.98
C VAL A 39 -0.31 -13.84 14.28
N PRO A 40 -1.54 -14.23 14.65
CA PRO A 40 -2.76 -13.83 13.95
C PRO A 40 -3.29 -12.43 14.30
N ASP A 41 -2.55 -11.63 15.08
CA ASP A 41 -2.99 -10.30 15.57
C ASP A 41 -3.45 -9.36 14.44
N LEU A 42 -2.79 -9.44 13.27
CA LEU A 42 -3.08 -8.58 12.12
C LEU A 42 -4.37 -8.96 11.37
N ILE A 43 -4.98 -10.13 11.64
CA ILE A 43 -6.26 -10.54 11.01
C ILE A 43 -7.36 -9.54 11.34
N PHE A 44 -7.46 -9.09 12.59
CA PHE A 44 -8.50 -8.15 13.00
C PHE A 44 -8.32 -6.78 12.33
N VAL A 45 -7.07 -6.36 12.14
CA VAL A 45 -6.72 -5.09 11.51
C VAL A 45 -7.00 -5.14 10.01
N MET A 46 -6.42 -6.11 9.30
CA MET A 46 -6.59 -6.29 7.86
C MET A 46 -8.01 -6.69 7.50
N GLY A 47 -8.59 -7.65 8.22
CA GLY A 47 -9.97 -8.09 8.04
C GLY A 47 -10.97 -6.97 8.31
N GLY A 48 -10.78 -6.20 9.38
CA GLY A 48 -11.61 -5.02 9.66
C GLY A 48 -11.51 -3.98 8.53
N ALA A 49 -10.30 -3.66 8.07
CA ALA A 49 -10.09 -2.74 6.96
C ALA A 49 -10.77 -3.22 5.66
N VAL A 50 -10.65 -4.52 5.34
CA VAL A 50 -11.29 -5.12 4.16
C VAL A 50 -12.81 -5.07 4.27
N VAL A 51 -13.40 -5.47 5.41
CA VAL A 51 -14.85 -5.45 5.63
C VAL A 51 -15.39 -4.03 5.49
N VAL A 52 -14.75 -3.07 6.15
CA VAL A 52 -15.13 -1.64 6.07
C VAL A 52 -15.05 -1.15 4.63
N THR A 53 -13.99 -1.49 3.90
CA THR A 53 -13.80 -1.09 2.50
C THR A 53 -14.87 -1.70 1.58
N VAL A 54 -15.13 -3.00 1.71
CA VAL A 54 -16.11 -3.73 0.89
C VAL A 54 -17.53 -3.22 1.13
N LEU A 55 -17.87 -2.85 2.37
CA LEU A 55 -19.20 -2.31 2.70
C LEU A 55 -19.36 -0.83 2.31
N LEU A 56 -18.35 0.01 2.55
CA LEU A 56 -18.45 1.45 2.32
C LEU A 56 -18.19 1.86 0.88
N THR A 57 -17.24 1.23 0.18
CA THR A 57 -16.90 1.59 -1.21
C THR A 57 -18.11 1.59 -2.14
N PRO A 58 -18.95 0.53 -2.22
CA PRO A 58 -20.13 0.57 -3.08
C PRO A 58 -21.13 1.64 -2.66
N LEU A 59 -21.24 1.96 -1.36
CA LEU A 59 -22.10 3.05 -0.88
C LEU A 59 -21.56 4.42 -1.28
N VAL A 60 -20.24 4.61 -1.22
CA VAL A 60 -19.56 5.85 -1.62
C VAL A 60 -19.65 6.06 -3.13
N LEU A 61 -19.44 5.00 -3.93
CA LEU A 61 -19.49 5.03 -5.39
C LEU A 61 -20.91 5.23 -5.96
N LYS A 62 -21.97 5.11 -5.14
CA LYS A 62 -23.33 5.52 -5.52
C LYS A 62 -23.51 7.04 -5.62
N ARG A 63 -22.58 7.84 -5.07
CA ARG A 63 -22.63 9.30 -5.22
C ARG A 63 -22.17 9.70 -6.62
N ALA A 64 -22.71 10.81 -7.13
CA ALA A 64 -22.33 11.33 -8.44
C ALA A 64 -20.87 11.84 -8.47
N ALA A 65 -20.38 12.39 -7.35
CA ALA A 65 -19.02 12.89 -7.21
C ALA A 65 -18.53 12.76 -5.76
N PRO A 66 -17.20 12.73 -5.53
CA PRO A 66 -16.61 12.83 -4.19
C PRO A 66 -16.91 14.19 -3.55
N LEU A 67 -16.94 14.24 -2.22
CA LEU A 67 -17.31 15.46 -1.47
C LEU A 67 -16.31 16.62 -1.65
N MET A 68 -15.06 16.32 -1.98
CA MET A 68 -13.94 17.27 -2.00
C MET A 68 -13.18 17.28 -3.34
N ALA A 69 -13.72 16.64 -4.38
CA ALA A 69 -13.15 16.60 -5.73
C ALA A 69 -14.26 16.57 -6.79
N ASP A 70 -13.91 16.86 -8.05
CA ASP A 70 -14.90 17.04 -9.12
C ASP A 70 -15.41 15.70 -9.70
N SER A 71 -14.63 14.63 -9.59
CA SER A 71 -15.00 13.29 -10.09
C SER A 71 -14.21 12.18 -9.39
N PHE A 72 -14.71 10.94 -9.48
CA PHE A 72 -13.98 9.77 -9.01
C PHE A 72 -12.90 9.36 -10.02
N SER A 73 -11.66 9.23 -9.56
CA SER A 73 -10.55 8.68 -10.36
C SER A 73 -10.52 7.16 -10.27
N LEU A 74 -11.48 6.51 -10.92
CA LEU A 74 -11.53 5.05 -11.02
C LEU A 74 -10.68 4.57 -12.21
N PRO A 75 -9.96 3.43 -12.08
CA PRO A 75 -9.28 2.83 -13.23
C PRO A 75 -10.33 2.41 -14.28
N LEU A 76 -10.22 2.95 -15.51
CA LEU A 76 -11.17 2.70 -16.60
C LEU A 76 -11.01 1.31 -17.25
N THR A 77 -9.87 0.65 -17.02
CA THR A 77 -9.54 -0.65 -17.61
C THR A 77 -8.93 -1.56 -16.56
N ALA A 78 -9.63 -2.65 -16.23
CA ALA A 78 -9.17 -3.72 -15.36
C ALA A 78 -8.60 -4.90 -16.18
N ALA A 79 -7.91 -4.61 -17.28
CA ALA A 79 -7.27 -5.66 -18.05
C ALA A 79 -6.06 -6.18 -17.26
N LEU A 80 -6.11 -7.45 -16.87
CA LEU A 80 -4.96 -8.15 -16.30
C LEU A 80 -3.93 -8.33 -17.42
N ASP A 81 -2.89 -7.50 -17.42
CA ASP A 81 -1.77 -7.63 -18.34
C ASP A 81 -0.60 -8.38 -17.68
N LYS A 82 0.31 -8.89 -18.52
CA LYS A 82 1.48 -9.64 -18.05
C LYS A 82 2.40 -8.76 -17.20
N ARG A 83 2.44 -7.44 -17.46
CA ARG A 83 3.25 -6.47 -16.73
C ARG A 83 2.75 -6.27 -15.30
N LEU A 84 1.44 -6.16 -15.10
CA LEU A 84 0.81 -6.08 -13.78
C LEU A 84 1.01 -7.36 -12.98
N ILE A 85 0.84 -8.54 -13.60
CA ILE A 85 1.08 -9.82 -12.93
C ILE A 85 2.55 -9.92 -12.48
N ALA A 86 3.50 -9.62 -13.37
CA ALA A 86 4.92 -9.65 -13.04
C ALA A 86 5.28 -8.65 -11.94
N GLY A 87 4.74 -7.43 -12.01
CA GLY A 87 4.92 -6.40 -10.99
C GLY A 87 4.32 -6.79 -9.64
N ALA A 88 3.13 -7.39 -9.62
CA ALA A 88 2.48 -7.86 -8.40
C ALA A 88 3.27 -8.99 -7.73
N ILE A 89 3.83 -9.93 -8.49
CA ILE A 89 4.70 -10.99 -7.96
C ILE A 89 5.98 -10.39 -7.38
N LEU A 90 6.63 -9.47 -8.10
CA LEU A 90 7.86 -8.82 -7.62
C LEU A 90 7.61 -7.99 -6.35
N PHE A 91 6.51 -7.24 -6.32
CA PHE A 91 6.12 -6.44 -5.16
C PHE A 91 5.74 -7.33 -3.97
N GLY A 92 4.94 -8.38 -4.20
CA GLY A 92 4.53 -9.33 -3.16
C GLY A 92 5.69 -10.08 -2.54
N THR A 93 6.66 -10.53 -3.35
CA THR A 93 7.88 -11.19 -2.85
C THR A 93 8.74 -10.23 -2.03
N GLY A 94 8.94 -9.00 -2.50
CA GLY A 94 9.67 -7.97 -1.75
C GLY A 94 8.99 -7.60 -0.42
N TRP A 95 7.68 -7.43 -0.42
CA TRP A 95 6.90 -7.17 0.79
C TRP A 95 6.99 -8.33 1.78
N GLY A 96 6.79 -9.57 1.33
CA GLY A 96 6.86 -10.75 2.17
C GLY A 96 8.23 -10.98 2.81
N LEU A 97 9.31 -10.75 2.05
CA LEU A 97 10.68 -10.89 2.55
C LEU A 97 11.06 -9.76 3.54
N SER A 98 10.67 -8.53 3.24
CA SER A 98 11.08 -7.36 4.03
C SER A 98 10.19 -7.11 5.25
N GLY A 99 8.94 -7.57 5.23
CA GLY A 99 7.93 -7.22 6.24
C GLY A 99 7.46 -5.77 6.15
N TYR A 100 7.94 -4.97 5.19
CA TYR A 100 7.60 -3.56 5.06
C TYR A 100 6.60 -3.32 3.94
N CYS A 101 5.43 -2.79 4.29
CA CYS A 101 4.47 -2.25 3.33
C CYS A 101 4.74 -0.75 3.13
N PRO A 102 4.51 -0.16 1.94
CA PRO A 102 4.78 1.26 1.66
C PRO A 102 4.13 2.23 2.66
N GLY A 103 2.91 1.95 3.12
CA GLY A 103 2.21 2.77 4.13
C GLY A 103 2.92 2.73 5.50
N PRO A 104 3.04 1.54 6.13
CA PRO A 104 3.82 1.37 7.35
C PRO A 104 5.27 1.84 7.23
N ALA A 105 5.94 1.68 6.09
CA ALA A 105 7.32 2.12 5.89
C ALA A 105 7.47 3.64 6.03
N ALA A 106 6.50 4.42 5.51
CA ALA A 106 6.50 5.87 5.67
C ALA A 106 6.36 6.29 7.14
N VAL A 107 5.48 5.63 7.89
CA VAL A 107 5.29 5.88 9.34
C VAL A 107 6.51 5.41 10.14
N SER A 108 7.06 4.25 9.76
CA SER A 108 8.21 3.59 10.42
C SER A 108 9.50 4.39 10.28
N LEU A 109 9.57 5.32 9.31
CA LEU A 109 10.71 6.20 9.11
C LEU A 109 10.94 7.08 10.34
N LEU A 110 9.86 7.47 11.04
CA LEU A 110 9.94 8.26 12.27
C LEU A 110 10.52 7.47 13.46
N TYR A 111 10.45 6.13 13.42
CA TYR A 111 11.02 5.28 14.47
C TYR A 111 12.55 5.12 14.34
N GLY A 112 13.15 5.59 13.24
CA GLY A 112 14.61 5.65 13.09
C GLY A 112 15.29 4.30 12.81
N TYR A 113 14.55 3.26 12.43
CA TYR A 113 15.15 1.97 12.07
C TYR A 113 15.97 2.09 10.78
N LYS A 114 17.23 1.63 10.83
CA LYS A 114 18.12 1.61 9.66
C LYS A 114 17.54 0.82 8.50
N SER A 115 16.86 -0.30 8.79
CA SER A 115 16.23 -1.17 7.79
C SER A 115 15.10 -0.45 7.05
N THR A 116 14.25 0.31 7.75
CA THR A 116 13.20 1.14 7.13
C THR A 116 13.78 2.20 6.20
N PHE A 117 14.87 2.86 6.58
CA PHE A 117 15.51 3.85 5.72
C PHE A 117 16.03 3.23 4.41
N VAL A 118 16.68 2.06 4.49
CA VAL A 118 17.16 1.35 3.31
C VAL A 118 16.00 0.94 2.41
N PHE A 119 14.93 0.38 2.99
CA PHE A 119 13.72 0.02 2.25
C PHE A 119 13.08 1.24 1.57
N PHE A 120 12.92 2.34 2.30
CA PHE A 120 12.28 3.55 1.80
C PHE A 120 13.07 4.18 0.64
N ILE A 121 14.40 4.24 0.74
CA ILE A 121 15.26 4.71 -0.36
C ILE A 121 15.14 3.77 -1.56
N ALA A 122 15.21 2.45 -1.36
CA ALA A 122 15.06 1.48 -2.43
C ALA A 122 13.69 1.59 -3.14
N MET A 123 12.62 1.81 -2.36
CA MET A 123 11.28 2.06 -2.88
C MET A 123 11.23 3.31 -3.76
N LEU A 124 11.77 4.44 -3.29
CA LEU A 124 11.82 5.69 -4.06
C LEU A 124 12.63 5.55 -5.35
N LEU A 125 13.76 4.85 -5.30
CA LEU A 125 14.56 4.54 -6.49
C LEU A 125 13.76 3.69 -7.48
N GLY A 126 13.07 2.64 -7.01
CA GLY A 126 12.20 1.80 -7.83
C GLY A 126 11.11 2.61 -8.52
N MET A 127 10.39 3.45 -7.78
CA MET A 127 9.34 4.32 -8.33
C MET A 127 9.89 5.32 -9.35
N SER A 128 11.09 5.87 -9.12
CA SER A 128 11.72 6.82 -10.05
C SER A 128 12.28 6.15 -11.31
N LEU A 129 12.60 4.86 -11.23
CA LEU A 129 13.06 4.05 -12.36
C LEU A 129 11.90 3.51 -13.19
N GLU A 130 10.76 3.21 -12.57
CA GLU A 130 9.58 2.63 -13.21
C GLU A 130 9.11 3.45 -14.41
N GLY A 131 9.04 4.79 -14.29
CA GLY A 131 8.68 5.65 -15.42
C GLY A 131 9.62 5.54 -16.63
N ARG A 132 10.93 5.32 -16.40
CA ARG A 132 11.92 5.13 -17.47
C ARG A 132 11.83 3.74 -18.08
N VAL A 133 11.66 2.72 -17.24
CA VAL A 133 11.51 1.32 -17.66
C VAL A 133 10.22 1.15 -18.46
N SER A 134 9.13 1.79 -18.03
CA SER A 134 7.84 1.71 -18.70
C SER A 134 7.87 2.35 -20.09
N HIS A 135 8.56 3.48 -20.23
CA HIS A 135 8.79 4.14 -21.52
C HIS A 135 9.67 3.30 -22.47
N TRP A 136 10.66 2.59 -21.93
CA TRP A 136 11.50 1.67 -22.71
C TRP A 136 10.73 0.43 -23.18
N LEU A 137 9.93 -0.17 -22.29
CA LEU A 137 9.12 -1.34 -22.61
C LEU A 137 8.03 -1.03 -23.65
N SER A 138 7.42 0.15 -23.59
CA SER A 138 6.42 0.56 -24.60
C SER A 138 7.00 0.80 -26.00
N HIS A 139 8.32 0.99 -26.12
CA HIS A 139 9.02 1.02 -27.40
C HIS A 139 9.38 -0.38 -27.93
N SER A 140 9.51 -1.38 -27.07
CA SER A 140 9.86 -2.76 -27.46
C SER A 140 8.65 -3.59 -27.91
N GLU A 141 7.42 -3.15 -27.60
CA GLU A 141 6.16 -3.81 -27.99
C GLU A 141 5.55 -3.23 -29.29
N ARG A 142 6.24 -2.32 -30.00
CA ARG A 142 5.90 -1.86 -31.36
C ARG A 142 6.82 -2.49 -32.39
#